data_AF-A0AAN7D9U2-F1
#
_entry.id   AF-A0AAN7D9U2-F1
#
_cell.length_a   1.000
_cell.length_b   1.000
_cell.length_c   1.000
_cell.angle_alpha   90.00
_cell.angle_beta   90.00
_cell.angle_gamma   90.00
#
_symmetry.space_group_name_H-M   'P 1'
#
loop_
_entity.id
_entity.type
_entity.pdbx_description
1 polymer ?
#
loop_
_entity_poly.entity_id
_entity_poly.type
_entity_poly.pdbx_seq_one_letter_code
_entity_poly.pdbx_strand_id
1 'polypeptide(L)'
;MANTTIQPTLQDDTSTAKILAKIKQLETNMARLYIRMGLFECDERLTGHLLQNAKNRLATSQRKDQLLIELNQEYERLARKRLDQCNSLMLDWQSYQQDQKKTRQSDIVKRQIEFDRQLDVLDEEKRRNWVSHTQNISEISNQLLHYLKHYSTDSSILTFPTNVLDQFWVLQIQIPVLQAELPLTIDALNQLLSKDQVES
;
A
#
# COMPACT_ATOMS: atom_id res chain seq x y z
N MET A 1 -6.28 20.71 -14.71
CA MET A 1 -7.56 21.39 -14.95
C MET A 1 -7.49 22.74 -14.24
N ALA A 2 -7.44 23.83 -15.00
CA ALA A 2 -7.29 25.18 -14.46
C ALA A 2 -8.65 25.68 -13.94
N ASN A 3 -8.74 25.96 -12.64
CA ASN A 3 -9.90 26.62 -12.05
C ASN A 3 -9.65 28.13 -12.10
N THR A 4 -10.16 28.78 -13.13
CA THR A 4 -10.16 30.24 -13.27
C THR A 4 -11.26 30.80 -12.38
N THR A 5 -10.90 31.18 -11.16
CA THR A 5 -11.75 32.02 -10.29
C THR A 5 -11.77 33.42 -10.89
N ILE A 6 -12.86 33.76 -11.59
CA ILE A 6 -13.11 35.12 -12.07
C ILE A 6 -13.50 35.95 -10.83
N GLN A 7 -12.57 36.75 -10.32
CA GLN A 7 -12.90 37.85 -9.42
C GLN A 7 -13.86 38.80 -10.15
N PRO A 8 -14.92 39.30 -9.51
CA PRO A 8 -15.69 40.39 -10.08
C PRO A 8 -14.81 41.64 -10.00
N THR A 9 -14.22 42.03 -11.13
CA THR A 9 -13.70 43.38 -11.32
C THR A 9 -14.88 44.33 -11.12
N LEU A 10 -14.79 45.22 -10.13
CA LEU A 10 -15.67 46.39 -10.06
C LEU A 10 -15.50 47.16 -11.37
N GLN A 11 -16.39 46.91 -12.33
CA GLN A 11 -16.60 47.81 -13.44
C GLN A 11 -17.13 49.10 -12.84
N ASP A 12 -16.32 50.15 -12.92
CA ASP A 12 -16.69 51.52 -12.59
C ASP A 12 -17.76 51.95 -13.60
N ASP A 13 -18.99 51.55 -13.32
CA ASP A 13 -20.05 51.55 -14.31
C ASP A 13 -20.39 52.97 -14.74
N THR A 14 -20.61 53.12 -16.05
CA THR A 14 -21.19 54.32 -16.66
C THR A 14 -22.52 54.71 -15.97
N SER A 15 -23.18 53.76 -15.32
CA SER A 15 -24.35 53.97 -14.46
C SER A 15 -24.00 54.76 -13.19
N THR A 16 -22.91 54.42 -12.49
CA THR A 16 -22.39 55.12 -11.30
C THR A 16 -22.01 56.56 -11.63
N ALA A 17 -21.34 56.78 -12.76
CA ALA A 17 -21.01 58.12 -13.25
C ALA A 17 -22.26 58.96 -13.59
N LYS A 18 -23.27 58.35 -14.22
CA LYS A 18 -24.57 59.00 -14.51
C LYS A 18 -25.33 59.34 -13.22
N ILE A 19 -25.30 58.46 -12.22
CA ILE A 19 -25.92 58.68 -10.91
C ILE A 19 -25.25 59.86 -10.21
N LEU A 20 -23.92 59.91 -10.16
CA LEU A 20 -23.16 61.02 -9.57
C LEU A 20 -23.45 62.35 -10.29
N ALA A 21 -23.51 62.36 -11.63
CA ALA A 21 -23.85 63.55 -12.39
C ALA A 21 -25.28 64.05 -12.10
N LYS A 22 -26.24 63.12 -11.94
CA LYS A 22 -27.63 63.44 -11.59
C LYS A 22 -27.75 64.00 -10.17
N ILE A 23 -27.01 63.46 -9.21
CA ILE A 23 -26.95 63.96 -7.83
C ILE A 23 -26.44 65.41 -7.83
N LYS A 24 -25.32 65.67 -8.52
CA LYS A 24 -24.74 67.01 -8.61
C LYS A 24 -25.69 68.03 -9.26
N GLN A 25 -26.45 67.59 -10.28
CA GLN A 25 -27.48 68.41 -10.91
C GLN A 25 -28.63 68.73 -9.95
N LEU A 26 -29.09 67.75 -9.17
CA LEU A 26 -30.15 67.93 -8.17
C LEU A 26 -29.70 68.86 -7.03
N GLU A 27 -28.46 68.73 -6.55
CA GLU A 27 -27.87 69.66 -5.56
C GLU A 27 -27.86 71.11 -6.07
N THR A 28 -27.47 71.30 -7.34
CA THR A 28 -27.44 72.64 -7.97
C THR A 28 -28.85 73.23 -8.13
N ASN A 29 -29.84 72.39 -8.43
CA ASN A 29 -31.23 72.82 -8.57
C ASN A 29 -31.88 73.11 -7.22
N MET A 30 -31.56 72.32 -6.19
CA MET A 30 -31.96 72.57 -4.81
C MET A 30 -31.38 73.90 -4.30
N ALA A 31 -30.08 74.14 -4.49
CA ALA A 31 -29.45 75.41 -4.13
C ALA A 31 -30.12 76.62 -4.79
N ARG A 32 -30.47 76.51 -6.08
CA ARG A 32 -31.22 77.56 -6.80
C ARG A 32 -32.64 77.78 -6.27
N LEU A 33 -33.32 76.71 -5.85
CA LEU A 33 -34.65 76.79 -5.22
C LEU A 33 -34.59 77.46 -3.85
N TYR A 34 -33.59 77.13 -3.02
CA TYR A 34 -33.40 77.75 -1.70
C TYR A 34 -33.12 79.25 -1.80
N ILE A 35 -32.27 79.67 -2.74
CA ILE A 35 -32.00 81.09 -3.01
C ILE A 35 -33.27 81.82 -3.49
N ARG A 36 -34.08 81.18 -4.35
CA ARG A 36 -35.29 81.78 -4.93
C ARG A 36 -36.46 81.90 -3.93
N MET A 37 -36.54 81.03 -2.93
CA MET A 37 -37.61 81.05 -1.92
C MET A 37 -37.29 81.96 -0.72
N GLY A 38 -36.17 82.69 -0.72
CA GLY A 38 -35.77 83.53 0.43
C GLY A 38 -35.52 82.73 1.71
N LEU A 39 -35.40 81.40 1.60
CA LEU A 39 -35.15 80.46 2.70
C LEU A 39 -33.65 80.34 2.95
N PHE A 40 -32.97 81.47 3.16
CA PHE A 40 -31.61 81.48 3.69
C PHE A 40 -31.62 81.55 5.22
N GLU A 41 -32.48 80.72 5.82
CA GLU A 41 -32.21 80.11 7.12
C GLU A 41 -32.34 78.60 6.91
N CYS A 42 -31.54 78.04 6.00
CA CYS A 42 -31.18 76.63 6.13
C CYS A 42 -30.46 76.53 7.46
N ASP A 43 -31.15 76.02 8.48
CA ASP A 43 -30.59 75.83 9.81
C ASP A 43 -29.23 75.14 9.67
N GLU A 44 -28.16 75.92 9.86
CA GLU A 44 -26.78 75.45 9.69
C GLU A 44 -26.53 74.26 10.62
N ARG A 45 -27.27 74.19 11.73
CA ARG A 45 -27.27 73.05 12.65
C ARG A 45 -27.83 71.80 11.96
N LEU A 46 -28.99 71.88 11.31
CA LEU A 46 -29.59 70.75 10.59
C LEU A 46 -28.68 70.26 9.47
N THR A 47 -28.08 71.19 8.72
CA THR A 47 -27.16 70.87 7.61
C THR A 47 -25.87 70.22 8.12
N GLY A 48 -25.32 70.72 9.24
CA GLY A 48 -24.17 70.13 9.93
C GLY A 48 -24.46 68.73 10.48
N HIS A 49 -25.64 68.50 11.06
CA HIS A 49 -26.06 67.18 11.55
C HIS A 49 -26.18 66.16 10.41
N LEU A 50 -26.75 66.54 9.26
CA LEU A 50 -26.84 65.66 8.09
C LEU A 50 -25.46 65.29 7.53
N LEU A 51 -24.54 66.26 7.43
CA LEU A 51 -23.18 66.01 6.97
C LEU A 51 -22.41 65.10 7.92
N GLN A 52 -22.56 65.28 9.24
CA GLN A 52 -21.95 64.42 10.24
C GLN A 52 -22.51 63.00 10.18
N ASN A 53 -23.81 62.84 9.99
CA ASN A 53 -24.44 61.53 9.82
C ASN A 53 -23.96 60.82 8.55
N ALA A 54 -23.79 61.53 7.44
CA ALA A 54 -23.23 60.97 6.20
C ALA A 54 -21.78 60.51 6.39
N LYS A 55 -20.94 61.32 7.05
CA LYS A 55 -19.56 60.96 7.42
C LYS A 55 -19.51 59.72 8.30
N ASN A 56 -20.37 59.65 9.33
CA ASN A 56 -20.45 58.51 10.23
C ASN A 56 -20.88 57.23 9.50
N ARG A 57 -21.84 57.32 8.56
CA ARG A 57 -22.27 56.18 7.74
C ARG A 57 -21.15 55.69 6.81
N LEU A 58 -20.42 56.60 6.17
CA LEU A 58 -19.29 56.25 5.33
C LEU A 58 -18.18 55.54 6.13
N ALA A 59 -17.79 56.11 7.28
CA ALA A 59 -16.80 55.51 8.17
C ALA A 59 -17.24 54.12 8.67
N THR A 60 -18.53 53.95 8.96
CA THR A 60 -19.07 52.64 9.36
C THR A 60 -19.03 51.62 8.22
N SER A 61 -19.30 52.04 6.98
CA SER A 61 -19.19 51.17 5.80
C SER A 61 -17.75 50.72 5.58
N GLN A 62 -16.81 51.67 5.58
CA GLN A 62 -15.38 51.37 5.40
C GLN A 62 -14.86 50.40 6.46
N ARG A 63 -15.30 50.55 7.73
CA ARG A 63 -14.95 49.63 8.80
C ARG A 63 -15.52 48.22 8.56
N LYS A 64 -16.74 48.10 8.04
CA LYS A 64 -17.32 46.79 7.70
C LYS A 64 -16.56 46.13 6.56
N ASP A 65 -16.19 46.89 5.54
CA ASP A 65 -15.42 46.39 4.40
C ASP A 65 -14.04 45.89 4.86
N GLN A 66 -13.38 46.62 5.75
CA GLN A 66 -12.12 46.21 6.36
C GLN A 66 -12.26 44.90 7.17
N LEU A 67 -13.32 44.77 7.98
CA LEU A 67 -13.58 43.55 8.74
C LEU A 67 -13.87 42.34 7.83
N LEU A 68 -14.53 42.54 6.69
CA LEU A 68 -14.76 41.49 5.71
C LEU A 68 -13.45 41.00 5.08
N ILE A 69 -12.53 41.92 4.77
CA ILE A 69 -11.20 41.57 4.26
C ILE A 69 -10.43 40.75 5.29
N GLU A 70 -10.39 41.20 6.54
CA GLU A 70 -9.71 40.48 7.63
C GLU A 70 -10.30 39.08 7.86
N LEU A 71 -11.63 38.97 7.85
CA LEU A 71 -12.32 37.70 7.97
C LEU A 71 -11.94 36.74 6.84
N ASN A 72 -11.91 37.22 5.60
CA ASN A 72 -11.51 36.40 4.45
C ASN A 72 -10.05 35.92 4.56
N GLN A 73 -9.14 36.79 5.03
CA GLN A 73 -7.74 36.42 5.26
C GLN A 73 -7.59 35.32 6.33
N GLU A 74 -8.36 35.39 7.43
CA GLU A 74 -8.33 34.35 8.45
C GLU A 74 -8.93 33.02 7.95
N TYR A 75 -9.97 33.07 7.12
CA TYR A 75 -10.50 31.87 6.46
C TYR A 75 -9.45 31.22 5.55
N GLU A 76 -8.74 32.00 4.73
CA GLU A 76 -7.68 31.47 3.88
C GLU A 76 -6.53 30.88 4.70
N ARG A 77 -6.14 31.52 5.80
CA ARG A 77 -5.11 31.00 6.71
C ARG A 77 -5.55 29.68 7.33
N LEU A 78 -6.80 29.58 7.76
CA LEU A 78 -7.35 28.34 8.33
C LEU A 78 -7.42 27.24 7.27
N ALA A 79 -7.86 27.54 6.05
CA ALA A 79 -7.90 26.58 4.95
C ALA A 79 -6.50 26.02 4.63
N ARG A 80 -5.47 26.87 4.59
CA ARG A 80 -4.08 26.44 4.41
C ARG A 80 -3.63 25.51 5.54
N LYS A 81 -3.86 25.89 6.81
CA LYS A 81 -3.54 25.03 7.96
C LYS A 81 -4.22 23.67 7.89
N ARG A 82 -5.49 23.62 7.45
CA ARG A 82 -6.23 22.36 7.29
C ARG A 82 -5.66 21.50 6.17
N LEU A 83 -5.29 22.11 5.04
CA LEU A 83 -4.63 21.41 3.94
C LEU A 83 -3.28 20.85 4.39
N ASP A 84 -2.46 21.63 5.08
CA ASP A 84 -1.17 21.20 5.60
C ASP A 84 -1.31 20.01 6.58
N GLN A 85 -2.31 20.06 7.47
CA GLN A 85 -2.64 18.95 8.36
C GLN A 85 -3.03 17.68 7.60
N CYS A 86 -3.87 17.80 6.56
CA CYS A 86 -4.27 16.66 5.75
C CYS A 86 -3.06 16.06 5.01
N ASN A 87 -2.20 16.91 4.47
CA ASN A 87 -0.98 16.47 3.79
C ASN A 87 -0.01 15.77 4.74
N SER A 88 0.19 16.31 5.95
CA SER A 88 1.02 15.68 6.98
C SER A 88 0.49 14.29 7.34
N LEU A 89 -0.80 14.18 7.64
CA LEU A 89 -1.42 12.89 7.98
C LEU A 89 -1.32 11.87 6.85
N MET A 90 -1.43 12.33 5.60
CA MET A 90 -1.28 11.47 4.43
C MET A 90 0.15 10.92 4.31
N LEU A 91 1.17 11.77 4.53
CA LEU A 91 2.57 11.36 4.52
C LEU A 91 2.88 10.39 5.65
N ASP A 92 2.41 10.68 6.86
CA ASP A 92 2.58 9.79 8.02
C ASP A 92 1.92 8.42 7.78
N TRP A 93 0.72 8.41 7.19
CA TRP A 93 0.03 7.18 6.83
C TRP A 93 0.79 6.37 5.77
N GLN A 94 1.29 7.03 4.74
CA GLN A 94 2.11 6.37 3.70
C GLN A 94 3.39 5.78 4.30
N SER A 95 4.05 6.51 5.20
CA SER A 95 5.24 6.04 5.92
C SER A 95 4.92 4.79 6.74
N TYR A 96 3.85 4.85 7.54
CA TYR A 96 3.37 3.71 8.33
C TYR A 96 3.08 2.48 7.46
N GLN A 97 2.42 2.66 6.31
CA GLN A 97 2.15 1.56 5.39
C GLN A 97 3.44 0.92 4.84
N GLN A 98 4.45 1.73 4.51
CA GLN A 98 5.74 1.22 4.05
C GLN A 98 6.46 0.43 5.15
N ASP A 99 6.44 0.94 6.38
CA ASP A 99 7.06 0.27 7.52
C ASP A 99 6.36 -1.06 7.82
N GLN A 100 5.02 -1.09 7.81
CA GLN A 100 4.24 -2.33 7.95
C GLN A 100 4.59 -3.35 6.86
N LYS A 101 4.79 -2.91 5.61
CA LYS A 101 5.21 -3.79 4.51
C LYS A 101 6.59 -4.38 4.79
N LYS A 102 7.55 -3.57 5.23
CA LYS A 102 8.91 -4.02 5.58
C LYS A 102 8.90 -5.01 6.74
N THR A 103 8.13 -4.74 7.80
CA THR A 103 7.99 -5.65 8.95
C THR A 103 7.45 -7.01 8.51
N ARG A 104 6.35 -7.03 7.74
CA ARG A 104 5.77 -8.29 7.24
C ARG A 104 6.75 -9.05 6.35
N GLN A 105 7.49 -8.35 5.48
CA GLN A 105 8.50 -8.98 4.64
C GLN A 105 9.62 -9.61 5.48
N SER A 106 10.09 -8.92 6.52
CA SER A 106 11.09 -9.46 7.45
C SER A 106 10.57 -10.71 8.16
N ASP A 107 9.32 -10.70 8.62
CA ASP A 107 8.71 -11.84 9.29
C ASP A 107 8.55 -13.06 8.37
N ILE A 108 8.18 -12.84 7.11
CA ILE A 108 8.11 -13.90 6.09
C ILE A 108 9.50 -14.53 5.91
N VAL A 109 10.55 -13.72 5.77
CA VAL A 109 11.92 -14.22 5.61
C VAL A 109 12.35 -15.02 6.85
N LYS A 110 12.06 -14.54 8.06
CA LYS A 110 12.37 -15.29 9.30
C LYS A 110 11.65 -16.63 9.35
N ARG A 111 10.37 -16.67 8.97
CA ARG A 111 9.61 -17.93 8.93
C ARG A 111 10.16 -18.88 7.87
N GLN A 112 10.56 -18.37 6.71
CA GLN A 112 11.19 -19.20 5.68
C GLN A 112 12.47 -19.85 6.21
N ILE A 113 13.35 -19.06 6.83
CA ILE A 113 14.59 -19.57 7.43
C ILE A 113 14.29 -20.64 8.49
N GLU A 114 13.28 -20.42 9.35
CA GLU A 114 12.91 -21.42 10.35
C GLU A 114 12.33 -22.69 9.72
N PHE A 115 11.53 -22.59 8.65
CA PHE A 115 11.05 -23.77 7.91
C PHE A 115 12.20 -24.54 7.27
N ASP A 116 13.14 -23.85 6.62
CA ASP A 116 14.31 -24.48 6.02
C ASP A 116 15.14 -25.21 7.10
N ARG A 117 15.34 -24.58 8.26
CA ARG A 117 16.02 -25.19 9.41
C ARG A 117 15.29 -26.45 9.92
N GLN A 118 13.96 -26.43 9.97
CA GLN A 118 13.17 -27.58 10.38
C GLN A 118 13.26 -28.74 9.38
N LEU A 119 13.30 -28.43 8.08
CA LEU A 119 13.51 -29.43 7.03
C LEU A 119 14.90 -30.07 7.16
N ASP A 120 15.95 -29.26 7.39
CA ASP A 120 17.31 -29.77 7.59
C ASP A 120 17.39 -30.74 8.79
N VAL A 121 16.74 -30.40 9.91
CA VAL A 121 16.69 -31.27 11.10
C VAL A 121 15.97 -32.59 10.78
N LEU A 122 14.85 -32.54 10.08
CA LEU A 122 14.10 -33.74 9.67
C LEU A 122 14.90 -34.62 8.72
N ASP A 123 15.61 -34.02 7.77
CA ASP A 123 16.49 -34.76 6.86
C ASP A 123 17.67 -35.40 7.59
N GLU A 124 18.23 -34.73 8.59
CA GLU A 124 19.32 -35.26 9.41
C GLU A 124 18.84 -36.37 10.35
N GLU A 125 17.64 -36.25 10.94
CA GLU A 125 17.00 -37.33 11.69
C GLU A 125 16.69 -38.54 10.80
N LYS A 126 16.16 -38.32 9.59
CA LYS A 126 15.91 -39.38 8.61
C LYS A 126 17.21 -40.08 8.22
N ARG A 127 18.29 -39.33 7.96
CA ARG A 127 19.62 -39.89 7.69
C ARG A 127 20.14 -40.72 8.86
N ARG A 128 20.05 -40.23 10.10
CA ARG A 128 20.50 -40.97 11.30
C ARG A 128 19.68 -42.24 11.56
N ASN A 129 18.36 -42.18 11.35
CA ASN A 129 17.47 -43.33 11.47
C ASN A 129 17.73 -44.36 10.36
N TRP A 130 18.08 -43.90 9.15
CA TRP A 130 18.47 -44.77 8.05
C TRP A 130 19.81 -45.49 8.32
N VAL A 131 20.82 -44.75 8.79
CA VAL A 131 22.16 -45.28 9.09
C VAL A 131 22.18 -46.21 10.32
N SER A 132 21.19 -46.13 11.21
CA SER A 132 21.05 -47.07 12.33
C SER A 132 20.27 -48.35 11.98
N HIS A 133 19.65 -48.39 10.79
CA HIS A 133 18.94 -49.56 10.26
C HIS A 133 19.77 -50.35 9.24
N THR A 134 21.08 -50.09 9.12
CA THR A 134 22.01 -50.92 8.35
C THR A 134 22.11 -52.31 8.96
N GLN A 135 21.12 -53.14 8.64
CA GLN A 135 21.31 -54.56 8.43
C GLN A 135 22.51 -54.74 7.49
N ASN A 136 23.28 -55.79 7.74
CA ASN A 136 24.51 -56.10 7.01
C ASN A 136 24.21 -56.13 5.50
N ILE A 137 24.93 -55.34 4.69
CA ILE A 137 24.70 -55.19 3.24
C ILE A 137 24.66 -56.56 2.57
N SER A 138 25.54 -57.46 2.99
CA SER A 138 25.57 -58.86 2.58
C SER A 138 24.28 -59.63 2.93
N GLU A 139 23.73 -59.43 4.13
CA GLU A 139 22.48 -60.10 4.56
C GLU A 139 21.27 -59.62 3.75
N ILE A 140 21.14 -58.31 3.54
CA ILE A 140 20.07 -57.73 2.72
C ILE A 140 20.20 -58.21 1.27
N SER A 141 21.41 -58.20 0.71
CA SER A 141 21.67 -58.63 -0.67
C SER A 141 21.34 -60.12 -0.86
N ASN A 142 21.68 -60.97 0.12
CA ASN A 142 21.35 -62.40 0.09
C ASN A 142 19.83 -62.63 0.17
N GLN A 143 19.11 -61.90 1.03
CA GLN A 143 17.65 -61.98 1.12
C GLN A 143 16.97 -61.56 -0.19
N LEU A 144 17.41 -60.44 -0.79
CA LEU A 144 16.91 -59.95 -2.08
C LEU A 144 17.20 -60.94 -3.22
N LEU A 145 18.42 -61.47 -3.29
CA LEU A 145 18.77 -62.47 -4.31
C LEU A 145 17.94 -63.73 -4.19
N HIS A 146 17.73 -64.21 -2.97
CA HIS A 146 16.88 -65.37 -2.72
C HIS A 146 15.44 -65.09 -3.18
N TYR A 147 14.89 -63.92 -2.83
CA TYR A 147 13.55 -63.53 -3.25
C TYR A 147 13.43 -63.46 -4.78
N LEU A 148 14.34 -62.75 -5.46
CA LEU A 148 14.27 -62.54 -6.91
C LEU A 148 14.48 -63.83 -7.71
N LYS A 149 15.33 -64.76 -7.25
CA LYS A 149 15.52 -66.08 -7.88
C LYS A 149 14.27 -66.96 -7.81
N HIS A 150 13.45 -66.76 -6.78
CA HIS A 150 12.21 -67.51 -6.57
C HIS A 150 10.95 -66.71 -6.92
N TYR A 151 11.11 -65.51 -7.46
CA TYR A 151 10.01 -64.64 -7.84
C TYR A 151 9.45 -65.10 -9.19
N SER A 152 8.34 -65.83 -9.15
CA SER A 152 7.60 -66.31 -10.32
C SER A 152 6.38 -65.41 -10.54
N THR A 153 6.30 -64.81 -11.72
CA THR A 153 5.16 -63.99 -12.15
C THR A 153 4.97 -64.15 -13.65
N ASP A 154 3.71 -64.36 -14.06
CA ASP A 154 3.31 -64.41 -15.48
C ASP A 154 3.08 -63.00 -16.06
N SER A 155 3.23 -61.95 -15.24
CA SER A 155 3.12 -60.54 -15.62
C SER A 155 4.48 -60.00 -16.08
N SER A 156 4.46 -59.21 -17.15
CA SER A 156 5.62 -58.46 -17.65
C SER A 156 6.07 -57.34 -16.71
N ILE A 157 5.16 -56.86 -15.85
CA ILE A 157 5.40 -55.84 -14.82
C ILE A 157 5.57 -56.54 -13.47
N LEU A 158 6.65 -56.21 -12.77
CA LEU A 158 6.98 -56.73 -11.45
C LEU A 158 6.39 -55.83 -10.37
N THR A 159 5.80 -56.45 -9.34
CA THR A 159 5.24 -55.75 -8.19
C THR A 159 5.81 -56.34 -6.91
N PHE A 160 6.43 -55.53 -6.07
CA PHE A 160 7.06 -55.99 -4.85
C PHE A 160 6.28 -55.52 -3.61
N PRO A 161 6.22 -56.33 -2.54
CA PRO A 161 5.73 -55.86 -1.27
C PRO A 161 6.69 -54.84 -0.64
N THR A 162 6.16 -53.95 0.20
CA THR A 162 6.87 -52.77 0.73
C THR A 162 8.17 -53.10 1.45
N ASN A 163 8.24 -54.24 2.14
CA ASN A 163 9.45 -54.70 2.81
C ASN A 163 10.58 -55.08 1.82
N VAL A 164 10.26 -55.62 0.64
CA VAL A 164 11.26 -55.94 -0.40
C VAL A 164 11.72 -54.67 -1.11
N LEU A 165 10.78 -53.76 -1.33
CA LEU A 165 11.06 -52.41 -1.83
C LEU A 165 12.06 -51.67 -0.93
N ASP A 166 11.82 -51.65 0.37
CA ASP A 166 12.71 -51.02 1.35
C ASP A 166 14.15 -51.58 1.25
N GLN A 167 14.31 -52.88 1.02
CA GLN A 167 15.62 -53.51 0.83
C GLN A 167 16.36 -52.99 -0.41
N PHE A 168 15.66 -52.78 -1.54
CA PHE A 168 16.27 -52.16 -2.72
C PHE A 168 16.72 -50.72 -2.45
N TRP A 169 15.91 -49.97 -1.72
CA TRP A 169 16.25 -48.60 -1.30
C TRP A 169 17.47 -48.58 -0.38
N VAL A 170 17.58 -49.50 0.58
CA VAL A 170 18.76 -49.62 1.48
C VAL A 170 20.03 -49.86 0.69
N LEU A 171 19.99 -50.71 -0.34
CA LEU A 171 21.14 -51.00 -1.20
C LEU A 171 21.38 -49.93 -2.28
N GLN A 172 20.50 -48.93 -2.40
CA GLN A 172 20.52 -47.91 -3.45
C GLN A 172 20.56 -48.51 -4.88
N ILE A 173 19.90 -49.65 -5.08
CA ILE A 173 19.82 -50.33 -6.37
C ILE A 173 18.51 -49.93 -7.06
N GLN A 174 18.55 -49.78 -8.38
CA GLN A 174 17.36 -49.54 -9.17
C GLN A 174 16.40 -50.75 -9.10
N ILE A 175 15.16 -50.48 -8.70
CA ILE A 175 14.10 -51.50 -8.58
C ILE A 175 13.69 -51.94 -9.99
N PRO A 176 13.78 -53.24 -10.32
CA PRO A 176 13.38 -53.74 -11.64
C PRO A 176 11.87 -53.67 -11.77
N VAL A 177 11.38 -52.90 -12.73
CA VAL A 177 9.93 -52.78 -12.99
C VAL A 177 9.49 -53.82 -14.03
N LEU A 178 10.41 -54.24 -14.89
CA LEU A 178 10.16 -55.20 -15.97
C LEU A 178 10.90 -56.51 -15.73
N GLN A 179 10.31 -57.63 -16.18
CA GLN A 179 10.95 -58.94 -16.07
C GLN A 179 12.31 -59.02 -16.80
N ALA A 180 12.50 -58.25 -17.86
CA ALA A 180 13.77 -58.18 -18.59
C ALA A 180 14.90 -57.52 -17.79
N GLU A 181 14.58 -56.75 -16.74
CA GLU A 181 15.55 -56.03 -15.91
C GLU A 181 16.07 -56.91 -14.76
N LEU A 182 15.37 -58.00 -14.42
CA LEU A 182 15.75 -58.93 -13.34
C LEU A 182 17.19 -59.45 -13.45
N PRO A 183 17.67 -59.95 -14.61
CA PRO A 183 19.05 -60.45 -14.72
C PRO A 183 20.08 -59.37 -14.38
N LEU A 184 19.87 -58.13 -14.86
CA LEU A 184 20.77 -57.01 -14.60
C LEU A 184 20.78 -56.62 -13.12
N THR A 185 19.62 -56.60 -12.48
CA THR A 185 19.51 -56.33 -11.03
C THR A 185 20.17 -57.44 -10.21
N ILE A 186 20.03 -58.71 -10.60
CA ILE A 186 20.68 -59.86 -9.94
C ILE A 186 22.20 -59.77 -10.07
N ASP A 187 22.71 -59.41 -11.25
CA ASP A 187 24.15 -59.22 -11.46
C ASP A 187 24.70 -58.05 -10.62
N ALA A 188 23.96 -56.94 -10.52
CA ALA A 188 24.33 -55.82 -9.65
C ALA A 188 24.40 -56.22 -8.17
N LEU A 189 23.44 -57.02 -7.70
CA LEU A 189 23.43 -57.56 -6.33
C LEU A 189 24.62 -58.51 -6.06
N ASN A 190 24.95 -59.39 -7.02
CA ASN A 190 26.13 -60.28 -6.89
C ASN A 190 27.46 -59.48 -6.85
N GLN A 191 27.56 -58.39 -7.61
CA GLN A 191 28.73 -57.51 -7.59
C GLN A 191 28.88 -56.78 -6.25
N LEU A 192 27.77 -56.34 -5.64
CA LEU A 192 27.79 -55.72 -4.31
C LEU A 192 28.25 -56.72 -3.23
N LEU A 193 27.75 -57.95 -3.26
CA LEU A 193 28.22 -59.03 -2.37
C LEU A 193 29.70 -59.33 -2.54
N SER A 194 30.20 -59.30 -3.78
CA SER A 194 31.61 -59.56 -4.06
C SER A 194 32.52 -58.44 -3.56
N LYS A 195 32.04 -57.19 -3.54
CA LYS A 195 32.80 -56.04 -3.02
C LYS A 195 32.85 -56.03 -1.49
N ASP A 196 31.73 -56.36 -0.84
CA ASP A 196 31.61 -56.41 0.64
C ASP A 196 32.55 -57.47 1.26
N GLN A 197 32.83 -58.57 0.52
CA GLN A 197 33.78 -59.61 0.92
C GLN A 197 35.26 -59.26 0.73
N VAL A 198 35.57 -58.22 -0.04
CA VAL A 198 36.95 -57.75 -0.29
C VAL A 198 37.36 -56.64 0.69
N GLU A 199 36.37 -55.97 1.31
CA GLU A 199 36.57 -54.85 2.26
C GLU A 199 36.38 -55.24 3.74
N SER A 200 36.03 -56.50 4.05
CA SER A 200 36.01 -57.07 5.42
C SER A 200 37.29 -57.83 5.76
#